data_AF-A0A2V8X770-F1
#
_entry.id   AF-A0A2V8X770-F1
#
_cell.length_a   1.000
_cell.length_b   1.000
_cell.length_c   1.000
_cell.angle_alpha   90.00
_cell.angle_beta   90.00
_cell.angle_gamma   90.00
#
_symmetry.space_group_name_H-M   'P 1'
#
loop_
_entity.id
_entity.type
_entity.pdbx_description
1 polymer ?
#
loop_
_entity_poly.entity_id
_entity_poly.type
_entity_poly.pdbx_seq_one_letter_code
_entity_poly.pdbx_strand_id
1 'polypeptide(L)' 'MHMTRIEIWLKGLLAAAISGAAGGVLTGFAAVGIDPQHFNLQSGIGATLRIAAAAALINAVIGVAAYLQKSPLPEE' A
#
# COMPACT_ATOMS: atom_id res chain seq x y z
N MET A 1 26.42 12.09 -4.82
CA MET A 1 25.88 12.00 -3.44
C MET A 1 26.07 10.58 -2.95
N HIS A 2 26.91 10.35 -1.95
CA HIS A 2 26.98 9.05 -1.27
C HIS A 2 25.78 8.95 -0.32
N MET A 3 24.91 7.96 -0.53
CA MET A 3 23.82 7.66 0.41
C MET A 3 24.31 6.68 1.46
N THR A 4 23.87 6.88 2.69
CA THR A 4 24.17 5.98 3.82
C THR A 4 23.34 4.70 3.71
N ARG A 5 23.78 3.60 4.35
CA ARG A 5 23.01 2.35 4.39
C ARG A 5 21.61 2.55 4.98
N ILE A 6 21.50 3.37 6.01
CA ILE A 6 20.22 3.70 6.65
C ILE A 6 19.28 4.45 5.70
N GLU A 7 19.80 5.38 4.88
CA GLU A 7 19.00 6.09 3.88
C GLU A 7 18.45 5.16 2.80
N ILE A 8 19.28 4.24 2.31
CA ILE A 8 18.86 3.24 1.32
C ILE A 8 17.77 2.34 1.92
N TRP A 9 17.95 1.94 3.18
CA TRP A 9 16.97 1.12 3.89
C TRP A 9 15.64 1.84 4.10
N LEU A 10 15.67 3.10 4.58
CA LEU A 10 14.46 3.91 4.77
C LEU A 10 13.72 4.14 3.46
N LYS A 11 14.43 4.39 2.36
CA LYS A 11 13.83 4.50 1.03
C LYS A 11 13.22 3.19 0.57
N GLY A 12 13.86 2.07 0.85
CA GLY A 12 13.32 0.74 0.55
C GLY A 12 12.05 0.44 1.33
N LEU A 13 12.01 0.79 2.62
CA LEU A 13 10.84 0.67 3.48
C LEU A 13 9.65 1.49 2.94
N LEU A 14 9.90 2.75 2.56
CA LEU A 14 8.91 3.63 1.95
C LEU A 14 8.43 3.10 0.59
N ALA A 15 9.35 2.63 -0.26
CA ALA A 15 9.01 2.03 -1.55
C ALA A 15 8.15 0.78 -1.37
N ALA A 16 8.44 -0.04 -0.37
CA ALA A 16 7.66 -1.23 -0.05
C ALA A 16 6.25 -0.89 0.46
N ALA A 17 6.13 0.14 1.32
CA ALA A 17 4.83 0.65 1.77
C ALA A 17 3.97 1.15 0.60
N ILE A 18 4.56 1.93 -0.31
CA ILE A 18 3.88 2.47 -1.50
C ILE A 18 3.48 1.34 -2.46
N SER A 19 4.38 0.39 -2.70
CA SER A 19 4.13 -0.77 -3.56
C SER A 19 2.98 -1.62 -3.01
N GLY A 20 2.99 -1.88 -1.70
CA GLY A 20 1.87 -2.53 -1.00
C GLY A 20 0.58 -1.73 -1.14
N ALA A 21 0.59 -0.45 -0.81
CA ALA A 21 -0.58 0.43 -0.91
C ALA A 21 -1.23 0.39 -2.30
N ALA A 22 -0.43 0.44 -3.37
CA ALA A 22 -0.91 0.37 -4.74
C ALA A 22 -1.71 -0.92 -5.02
N GLY A 23 -1.24 -2.06 -4.50
CA GLY A 23 -1.97 -3.34 -4.58
C GLY A 23 -3.36 -3.27 -3.94
N GLY A 24 -3.48 -2.61 -2.79
CA GLY A 24 -4.76 -2.44 -2.11
C GLY A 24 -5.72 -1.46 -2.80
N VAL A 25 -5.19 -0.43 -3.47
CA VAL A 25 -6.02 0.44 -4.32
C VAL A 25 -6.65 -0.36 -5.46
N LEU A 26 -5.88 -1.23 -6.12
CA LEU A 26 -6.40 -2.12 -7.17
C LEU A 26 -7.51 -3.04 -6.63
N THR A 27 -7.36 -3.57 -5.42
CA THR A 27 -8.41 -4.36 -4.76
C THR A 27 -9.68 -3.54 -4.50
N GLY A 28 -9.56 -2.27 -4.10
CA GLY A 28 -10.70 -1.39 -3.93
C GLY A 28 -11.45 -1.10 -5.23
N PHE A 29 -10.73 -0.96 -6.35
CA PHE A 29 -11.36 -0.86 -7.68
C PHE A 29 -12.00 -2.16 -8.13
N ALA A 30 -11.43 -3.32 -7.78
CA ALA A 30 -12.09 -4.60 -8.03
C ALA A 30 -13.45 -4.71 -7.31
N ALA A 31 -13.57 -4.16 -6.09
CA ALA A 31 -14.84 -4.14 -5.37
C ALA A 31 -15.95 -3.35 -6.10
N VAL A 32 -15.59 -2.28 -6.83
CA VAL A 32 -16.52 -1.54 -7.71
C VAL A 32 -17.05 -2.41 -8.84
N GLY A 33 -16.19 -3.29 -9.39
CA GLY A 33 -16.58 -4.22 -10.44
C GLY A 33 -17.47 -5.36 -9.96
N ILE A 34 -17.35 -5.75 -8.68
CA ILE A 34 -18.12 -6.85 -8.07
C ILE A 34 -19.49 -6.38 -7.62
N ASP A 35 -19.59 -5.21 -6.96
CA ASP A 35 -20.85 -4.64 -6.51
C ASP A 35 -20.92 -3.13 -6.82
N PRO A 36 -21.34 -2.78 -8.05
CA PRO A 36 -21.46 -1.38 -8.47
C PRO A 36 -22.62 -0.62 -7.81
N GLN A 37 -23.57 -1.32 -7.18
CA GLN A 37 -24.70 -0.66 -6.50
C GLN A 37 -24.26 -0.02 -5.19
N HIS A 38 -23.36 -0.68 -4.44
CA HIS A 38 -22.81 -0.17 -3.18
C HIS A 38 -21.48 0.56 -3.36
N PHE A 39 -20.64 0.13 -4.32
CA PHE A 39 -19.32 0.70 -4.57
C PHE A 39 -19.26 1.23 -6.00
N ASN A 40 -19.34 2.54 -6.17
CA ASN A 40 -19.14 3.16 -7.48
C ASN A 40 -18.39 4.49 -7.36
N LEU A 41 -18.00 5.06 -8.49
CA LEU A 41 -17.22 6.30 -8.56
C LEU A 41 -18.11 7.55 -8.69
N GLN A 42 -19.43 7.41 -8.65
CA GLN A 42 -20.38 8.48 -8.95
C GLN A 42 -21.23 8.83 -7.73
N SER A 43 -22.09 7.92 -7.26
CA SER A 43 -22.91 8.05 -6.04
C SER A 43 -22.28 7.39 -4.80
N GLY A 44 -21.42 6.39 -4.98
CA GLY A 44 -20.79 5.58 -3.92
C GLY A 44 -19.31 5.90 -3.68
N ILE A 45 -18.80 7.03 -4.18
CA ILE A 45 -17.35 7.32 -4.21
C ILE A 45 -16.72 7.29 -2.82
N GLY A 46 -17.47 7.70 -1.79
CA GLY A 46 -17.01 7.64 -0.40
C GLY A 46 -16.84 6.22 0.13
N ALA A 47 -17.73 5.29 -0.21
CA ALA A 47 -17.62 3.88 0.18
C ALA A 47 -16.48 3.19 -0.58
N THR A 48 -16.37 3.47 -1.89
CA THR A 48 -15.28 3.00 -2.74
C THR A 48 -13.92 3.47 -2.25
N LEU A 49 -13.76 4.76 -1.96
CA LEU A 49 -12.52 5.33 -1.42
C LEU A 49 -12.18 4.75 -0.05
N ARG A 50 -13.17 4.52 0.82
CA ARG A 50 -12.95 3.91 2.13
C ARG A 50 -12.43 2.48 2.01
N ILE A 51 -13.01 1.66 1.15
CA ILE A 51 -12.52 0.29 0.93
C ILE A 51 -11.16 0.31 0.25
N ALA A 52 -10.96 1.14 -0.77
CA ALA A 52 -9.66 1.27 -1.43
C ALA A 52 -8.57 1.74 -0.45
N ALA A 53 -8.87 2.71 0.41
CA ALA A 53 -7.95 3.18 1.44
C ALA A 53 -7.69 2.11 2.51
N ALA A 54 -8.71 1.40 2.97
CA ALA A 54 -8.55 0.31 3.94
C ALA A 54 -7.69 -0.83 3.36
N ALA A 55 -7.98 -1.25 2.13
CA ALA A 55 -7.21 -2.26 1.43
C ALA A 55 -5.77 -1.79 1.15
N ALA A 56 -5.57 -0.52 0.78
CA ALA A 56 -4.25 0.08 0.61
C ALA A 56 -3.45 0.09 1.91
N LEU A 57 -4.06 0.47 3.03
CA LEU A 57 -3.39 0.43 4.34
C LEU A 57 -2.97 -0.98 4.72
N ILE A 58 -3.86 -1.96 4.56
CA ILE A 58 -3.56 -3.37 4.85
C ILE A 58 -2.39 -3.86 3.98
N ASN A 59 -2.44 -3.61 2.67
CA ASN A 59 -1.37 -4.05 1.79
C ASN A 59 -0.06 -3.26 2.00
N ALA A 60 -0.12 -1.99 2.40
CA ALA A 60 1.07 -1.23 2.78
C ALA A 60 1.79 -1.86 3.97
N VAL A 61 1.03 -2.26 5.00
CA VAL A 61 1.58 -2.97 6.16
C VAL A 61 2.20 -4.30 5.74
N ILE A 62 1.53 -5.06 4.86
CA ILE A 62 2.09 -6.31 4.31
C ILE A 62 3.38 -6.05 3.54
N GLY A 63 3.42 -5.02 2.69
CA GLY A 63 4.60 -4.63 1.92
C GLY A 63 5.78 -4.25 2.83
N VAL A 64 5.52 -3.46 3.87
CA VAL A 64 6.50 -3.12 4.91
C VAL A 64 7.01 -4.37 5.62
N ALA A 65 6.10 -5.24 6.07
CA ALA A 65 6.48 -6.48 6.76
C ALA A 65 7.35 -7.38 5.87
N ALA A 66 7.00 -7.51 4.59
CA ALA A 66 7.76 -8.28 3.61
C ALA A 66 9.15 -7.66 3.36
N TYR A 67 9.26 -6.33 3.35
CA TYR A 67 10.54 -5.65 3.26
C TYR A 67 11.40 -5.91 4.49
N LEU A 68 10.85 -5.73 5.70
CA LEU A 68 11.57 -5.97 6.96
C LEU A 68 12.03 -7.43 7.09
N GLN A 69 11.25 -8.39 6.57
CA GLN A 69 11.63 -9.81 6.56
C GLN A 69 12.87 -10.09 5.69
N LYS A 70 13.05 -9.35 4.59
CA LYS A 70 14.18 -9.53 3.65
C LYS A 70 15.35 -8.59 3.92
N SER A 71 15.06 -7.44 4.52
CA SER A 71 15.99 -6.36 4.80
C SER A 71 15.85 -5.97 6.28
N PRO A 72 16.48 -6.74 7.18
CA PRO A 72 16.51 -6.41 8.60
C PRO A 72 17.14 -5.03 8.83
N LEU A 73 16.96 -4.49 10.03
CA LEU A 73 17.48 -3.18 10.39
C LEU A 73 18.99 -3.12 10.10
N PRO A 74 19.49 -2.10 9.38
CA PRO A 74 20.91 -1.99 9.10
C PRO A 74 21.69 -1.79 10.40
N GLU A 75 22.75 -2.57 10.58
CA GLU A 75 23.80 -2.24 11.55
C GLU A 75 24.56 -1.01 11.06
N GLU A 76 25.06 -0.19 12.00
CA GLU A 76 25.69 1.13 11.75
C GLU A 76 26.73 1.12 10.59
#